data_AF-A0A315T089-F1
#
_entry.id   AF-A0A315T089-F1
#
_cell.length_a   1.000
_cell.length_b   1.000
_cell.length_c   1.000
_cell.angle_alpha   90.00
_cell.angle_beta   90.00
_cell.angle_gamma   90.00
#
_symmetry.space_group_name_H-M   'P 1'
#
loop_
_entity.id
_entity.type
_entity.pdbx_description
1 polymer ?
#
loop_
_entity_poly.entity_id
_entity_poly.type
_entity_poly.pdbx_seq_one_letter_code
_entity_poly.pdbx_strand_id
1 'polypeptide(L)'
;MELIDLFALISCVLLVMSGLGYGVAFIRRKNYLLGVEFLVVGISATNFTTFIATGWQANYNVAIFLDAFSRGVGVPVIATLGLMAVTHNYKPSPAKDVLLFMAAFAATAIYYLSTGFKEWLPYFYMLMWSLYTLFLVYFIWRLVRVGETGHALATLLGGAAGLTIALRYDFFPIPGDDTKMIFMTCAFLTWSYSIVQLFYAYGALQRSRKVPSNAILHPL
;
A
#
# COMPACT_ATOMS: atom_id res chain seq x y z
N MET A 1 17.46 16.46 17.95
CA MET A 1 16.84 15.39 17.14
C MET A 1 17.75 14.21 17.29
N GLU A 2 17.26 13.12 17.89
CA GLU A 2 18.05 11.90 18.03
C GLU A 2 18.19 11.22 16.66
N LEU A 3 19.19 10.34 16.50
CA LEU A 3 19.45 9.66 15.24
C LEU A 3 18.22 8.87 14.74
N ILE A 4 17.45 8.31 15.68
CA ILE A 4 16.22 7.56 15.42
C ILE A 4 15.10 8.44 14.85
N ASP A 5 14.94 9.67 15.34
CA ASP A 5 13.96 10.64 14.84
C ASP A 5 14.29 11.05 13.40
N LEU A 6 15.58 11.21 13.11
CA LEU A 6 16.06 11.54 11.76
C LEU A 6 15.72 10.41 10.78
N PHE A 7 15.91 9.14 11.16
CA PHE A 7 15.54 8.00 10.32
C PHE A 7 14.02 7.91 10.10
N ALA A 8 13.21 8.15 11.14
CA ALA A 8 11.76 8.18 11.01
C ALA A 8 11.31 9.30 10.06
N LEU A 9 11.93 10.48 10.16
CA LEU A 9 11.63 11.60 9.26
C LEU A 9 12.03 11.31 7.81
N ILE A 10 13.26 10.82 7.57
CA ILE A 10 13.75 10.49 6.22
C ILE A 10 12.87 9.42 5.57
N SER A 11 12.52 8.37 6.31
CA SER A 11 11.65 7.31 5.82
C SER A 11 10.23 7.82 5.55
N CYS A 12 9.70 8.73 6.36
CA CYS A 12 8.41 9.38 6.10
C CYS A 12 8.44 10.21 4.81
N VAL A 13 9.50 11.01 4.60
CA VAL A 13 9.70 11.76 3.35
C VAL A 13 9.81 10.83 2.14
N LEU A 14 10.51 9.70 2.29
CA LEU A 14 10.57 8.69 1.23
C LEU A 14 9.18 8.13 0.90
N LEU A 15 8.32 7.93 1.91
CA LEU A 15 6.94 7.48 1.71
C LEU A 15 6.10 8.54 1.00
N VAL A 16 6.26 9.82 1.33
CA VAL A 16 5.65 10.94 0.61
C VAL A 16 6.02 10.89 -0.87
N MET A 17 7.33 10.84 -1.16
CA MET A 17 7.84 10.85 -2.54
C MET A 17 7.36 9.62 -3.32
N SER A 18 7.37 8.45 -2.68
CA SER A 18 6.93 7.20 -3.30
C SER A 18 5.42 7.21 -3.55
N GLY A 19 4.60 7.55 -2.55
CA GLY A 19 3.14 7.61 -2.67
C GLY A 19 2.67 8.62 -3.71
N LEU A 20 3.16 9.86 -3.62
CA LEU A 20 2.77 10.91 -4.57
C LEU A 20 3.29 10.63 -5.98
N GLY A 21 4.57 10.27 -6.11
CA GLY A 21 5.21 10.03 -7.40
C GLY A 21 4.60 8.85 -8.14
N TYR A 22 4.51 7.69 -7.49
CA TYR A 22 3.96 6.48 -8.12
C TYR A 22 2.44 6.49 -8.20
N GLY A 23 1.74 7.20 -7.30
CA GLY A 23 0.31 7.46 -7.43
C GLY A 23 -0.01 8.19 -8.74
N VAL A 24 0.66 9.31 -9.01
CA VAL A 24 0.55 10.02 -10.29
C VAL A 24 0.96 9.12 -11.47
N ALA A 25 2.02 8.32 -11.32
CA ALA A 25 2.47 7.43 -12.38
C ALA A 25 1.43 6.34 -12.73
N PHE A 26 0.68 5.83 -11.75
CA PHE A 26 -0.42 4.88 -11.99
C PHE A 26 -1.64 5.54 -12.65
N ILE A 27 -1.98 6.77 -12.26
CA ILE A 27 -3.04 7.55 -12.95
C ILE A 27 -2.68 7.75 -14.42
N ARG A 28 -1.41 8.07 -14.73
CA ARG A 28 -0.92 8.16 -16.13
C ARG A 28 -1.05 6.84 -16.89
N ARG A 29 -1.03 5.69 -16.19
CA ARG A 29 -1.30 4.35 -16.75
C ARG A 29 -2.80 4.00 -16.81
N LYS A 30 -3.69 4.94 -16.53
CA LYS A 30 -5.16 4.77 -16.46
C LYS A 30 -5.61 3.75 -15.41
N ASN A 31 -4.79 3.53 -14.38
CA ASN A 31 -5.17 2.73 -13.22
C ASN A 31 -5.43 3.67 -12.04
N TYR A 32 -6.67 4.18 -11.97
CA TYR A 32 -7.07 5.16 -10.96
C TYR A 32 -7.17 4.53 -9.57
N LEU A 33 -7.50 3.24 -9.46
CA LEU A 33 -7.55 2.52 -8.18
C LEU A 33 -6.19 2.54 -7.47
N LEU A 34 -5.13 2.04 -8.11
CA LEU A 34 -3.78 2.08 -7.53
C LEU A 34 -3.25 3.51 -7.41
N GLY A 35 -3.56 4.34 -8.42
CA GLY A 35 -3.09 5.71 -8.46
C GLY A 35 -3.58 6.55 -7.29
N VAL A 36 -4.89 6.60 -7.09
CA VAL A 36 -5.51 7.37 -6.01
C VAL A 36 -5.19 6.77 -4.64
N GLU A 37 -5.14 5.43 -4.51
CA GLU A 37 -4.74 4.79 -3.25
C GLU A 37 -3.34 5.24 -2.81
N PHE A 38 -2.35 5.20 -3.71
CA PHE A 38 -1.00 5.62 -3.36
C PHE A 38 -0.87 7.14 -3.18
N LEU A 39 -1.72 7.93 -3.82
CA LEU A 39 -1.86 9.35 -3.47
C LEU A 39 -2.40 9.53 -2.05
N VAL A 40 -3.39 8.75 -1.63
CA VAL A 40 -3.93 8.79 -0.25
C VAL A 40 -2.83 8.48 0.76
N VAL A 41 -2.03 7.44 0.51
CA VAL A 41 -0.85 7.11 1.34
C VAL A 41 0.17 8.27 1.37
N GLY A 42 0.48 8.86 0.22
CA GLY A 42 1.40 9.99 0.13
C GLY A 42 0.89 11.27 0.81
N ILE A 43 -0.41 11.54 0.73
CA ILE A 43 -1.07 12.67 1.41
C ILE A 43 -1.10 12.42 2.93
N SER A 44 -1.35 11.19 3.35
CA SER A 44 -1.25 10.78 4.77
C SER A 44 0.14 11.06 5.32
N ALA A 45 1.18 10.56 4.65
CA ALA A 45 2.57 10.77 5.05
C ALA A 45 2.96 12.26 5.02
N THR A 46 2.44 13.04 4.07
CA THR A 46 2.67 14.50 4.00
C THR A 46 2.09 15.18 5.24
N ASN A 47 0.86 14.84 5.60
CA ASN A 47 0.22 15.37 6.82
C ASN A 47 1.01 14.95 8.07
N PHE A 48 1.45 13.70 8.15
CA PHE A 48 2.25 13.24 9.28
C PHE A 48 3.59 13.99 9.39
N THR A 49 4.26 14.23 8.26
CA THR A 49 5.50 15.02 8.20
C THR A 49 5.26 16.47 8.66
N THR A 50 4.17 17.09 8.20
CA THR A 50 3.78 18.44 8.65
C THR A 50 3.48 18.46 10.14
N PHE A 51 2.82 17.44 10.68
CA PHE A 51 2.59 17.31 12.11
C PHE A 51 3.92 17.24 12.89
N ILE A 52 4.88 16.42 12.45
CA ILE A 52 6.21 16.37 13.09
C ILE A 52 6.88 17.75 13.08
N ALA A 53 6.77 18.49 11.97
CA ALA A 53 7.41 19.79 11.81
C ALA A 53 6.73 20.93 12.58
N THR A 54 5.41 20.86 12.80
CA THR A 54 4.61 22.00 13.30
C THR A 54 3.88 21.72 14.62
N GLY A 55 3.74 20.45 15.02
CA GLY A 55 2.90 20.04 16.13
C GLY A 55 1.39 20.18 15.88
N TRP A 56 0.95 20.51 14.66
CA TRP A 56 -0.46 20.79 14.41
C TRP A 56 -1.33 19.53 14.40
N GLN A 57 -2.13 19.36 15.45
CA GLN A 57 -2.96 18.17 15.67
C GLN A 57 -3.94 17.86 14.53
N ALA A 58 -4.39 18.88 13.78
CA ALA A 58 -5.28 18.66 12.64
C ALA A 58 -4.61 17.78 11.57
N ASN A 59 -3.33 18.03 11.27
CA ASN A 59 -2.58 17.19 10.33
C ASN A 59 -2.41 15.77 10.85
N TYR A 60 -2.15 15.58 12.14
CA TYR A 60 -2.10 14.24 12.74
C TYR A 60 -3.42 13.49 12.56
N ASN A 61 -4.55 14.13 12.88
CA ASN A 61 -5.86 13.50 12.75
C ASN A 61 -6.17 13.10 11.30
N VAL A 62 -5.80 13.94 10.33
CA VAL A 62 -5.91 13.60 8.89
C VAL A 62 -5.01 12.43 8.53
N ALA A 63 -3.74 12.45 8.94
CA ALA A 63 -2.79 11.38 8.65
C ALA A 63 -3.28 10.03 9.16
N ILE A 64 -3.68 9.94 10.43
CA ILE A 64 -4.12 8.68 11.03
C ILE A 64 -5.45 8.21 10.43
N PHE A 65 -6.37 9.11 10.07
CA PHE A 65 -7.59 8.72 9.36
C PHE A 65 -7.30 8.11 7.97
N LEU A 66 -6.40 8.73 7.21
CA LEU A 66 -6.00 8.23 5.90
C LEU A 66 -5.18 6.93 5.99
N ASP A 67 -4.34 6.79 7.02
CA ASP A 67 -3.66 5.52 7.33
C ASP A 67 -4.68 4.40 7.64
N ALA A 68 -5.67 4.69 8.49
CA ALA A 68 -6.75 3.78 8.80
C ALA A 68 -7.52 3.36 7.53
N PHE A 69 -7.85 4.32 6.66
CA PHE A 69 -8.45 4.05 5.35
C PHE A 69 -7.61 3.05 4.54
N SER A 70 -6.32 3.35 4.35
CA SER A 70 -5.41 2.52 3.55
C SER A 70 -5.23 1.12 4.13
N ARG A 71 -5.15 0.99 5.45
CA ARG A 71 -4.99 -0.31 6.14
C ARG A 71 -6.26 -1.15 6.13
N GLY A 72 -7.42 -0.51 6.27
CA GLY A 72 -8.70 -1.21 6.35
C GLY A 72 -9.24 -1.62 5.00
N VAL A 73 -9.32 -0.68 4.06
CA VAL A 73 -10.02 -0.88 2.78
C VAL A 73 -9.22 -0.47 1.57
N GLY A 74 -8.38 0.57 1.68
CA GLY A 74 -7.60 1.11 0.57
C GLY A 74 -6.70 0.05 -0.06
N VAL A 75 -5.65 -0.38 0.63
CA VAL A 75 -4.72 -1.37 0.08
C VAL A 75 -5.38 -2.77 -0.06
N PRO A 76 -6.06 -3.32 0.96
CA PRO A 76 -6.62 -4.66 0.88
C PRO A 76 -7.69 -4.84 -0.21
N VAL A 77 -8.53 -3.83 -0.45
CA VAL A 77 -9.63 -3.91 -1.41
C VAL A 77 -9.33 -3.11 -2.67
N ILE A 78 -9.06 -1.81 -2.54
CA ILE A 78 -8.87 -0.91 -3.70
C ILE A 78 -7.61 -1.29 -4.48
N ALA A 79 -6.47 -1.46 -3.81
CA ALA A 79 -5.23 -1.82 -4.51
C ALA A 79 -5.33 -3.22 -5.12
N THR A 80 -5.96 -4.18 -4.44
CA THR A 80 -6.26 -5.51 -5.01
C THR A 80 -7.04 -5.40 -6.32
N LEU A 81 -8.14 -4.65 -6.34
CA LEU A 81 -8.94 -4.41 -7.54
C LEU A 81 -8.13 -3.71 -8.65
N GLY A 82 -7.25 -2.78 -8.26
CA GLY A 82 -6.33 -2.16 -9.20
C GLY A 82 -5.31 -3.14 -9.80
N LEU A 83 -4.78 -4.09 -9.02
CA LEU A 83 -3.90 -5.16 -9.51
C LEU A 83 -4.66 -6.18 -10.36
N MET A 84 -5.97 -6.36 -10.15
CA MET A 84 -6.81 -7.20 -11.00
C MET A 84 -6.88 -6.74 -12.46
N ALA A 85 -6.48 -5.50 -12.77
CA ALA A 85 -6.34 -5.05 -14.15
C ALA A 85 -5.30 -5.88 -14.94
N VAL A 86 -4.21 -6.29 -14.30
CA VAL A 86 -3.16 -7.10 -14.95
C VAL A 86 -3.33 -8.60 -14.70
N THR A 87 -4.03 -9.03 -13.65
CA THR A 87 -4.24 -10.46 -13.40
C THR A 87 -5.56 -11.00 -13.96
N HIS A 88 -6.66 -10.26 -13.85
CA HIS A 88 -8.02 -10.74 -14.14
C HIS A 88 -8.73 -9.98 -15.27
N ASN A 89 -8.02 -9.10 -16.00
CA ASN A 89 -8.65 -8.25 -17.02
C ASN A 89 -9.73 -7.31 -16.50
N TYR A 90 -9.70 -7.00 -15.21
CA TYR A 90 -10.58 -5.97 -14.67
C TYR A 90 -10.31 -4.65 -15.41
N LYS A 91 -11.37 -3.96 -15.84
CA LYS A 91 -11.27 -2.66 -16.50
C LYS A 91 -11.73 -1.59 -15.51
N PRO A 92 -10.79 -0.86 -14.88
CA PRO A 92 -11.13 0.29 -14.06
C PRO A 92 -11.99 1.27 -14.86
N SER A 93 -13.04 1.76 -14.24
CA SER A 93 -13.96 2.73 -14.85
C SER A 93 -13.99 3.93 -13.94
N PRO A 94 -13.64 5.15 -14.40
CA PRO A 94 -13.51 6.30 -13.52
C PRO A 94 -14.74 6.55 -12.63
N ALA A 95 -15.95 6.38 -13.19
CA ALA A 95 -17.18 6.54 -12.42
C ALA A 95 -17.33 5.48 -11.31
N LYS A 96 -17.02 4.21 -11.61
CA LYS A 96 -17.08 3.12 -10.62
C LYS A 96 -15.96 3.25 -9.58
N ASP A 97 -14.78 3.66 -10.02
CA ASP A 97 -13.62 3.86 -9.17
C ASP A 97 -13.91 4.99 -8.15
N VAL A 98 -14.49 6.12 -8.59
CA VAL A 98 -14.91 7.21 -7.69
C VAL A 98 -15.95 6.72 -6.67
N LEU A 99 -16.98 6.00 -7.13
CA LEU A 99 -18.00 5.46 -6.23
C LEU A 99 -17.39 4.51 -5.20
N LEU A 100 -16.45 3.66 -5.61
CA LEU A 100 -15.75 2.73 -4.75
C LEU A 100 -14.90 3.45 -3.70
N PHE A 101 -14.18 4.51 -4.08
CA PHE A 101 -13.44 5.34 -3.12
C PHE A 101 -14.39 6.03 -2.13
N MET A 102 -15.50 6.61 -2.60
CA MET A 102 -16.48 7.22 -1.70
C MET A 102 -17.06 6.21 -0.70
N ALA A 103 -17.41 5.02 -1.17
CA ALA A 103 -17.88 3.94 -0.30
C ALA A 103 -16.81 3.50 0.70
N ALA A 104 -15.55 3.40 0.28
CA ALA A 104 -14.43 3.04 1.15
C ALA A 104 -14.14 4.12 2.21
N PHE A 105 -14.22 5.40 1.85
CA PHE A 105 -14.10 6.50 2.81
C PHE A 105 -15.26 6.51 3.80
N ALA A 106 -16.49 6.27 3.34
CA ALA A 106 -17.65 6.16 4.23
C ALA A 106 -17.50 4.97 5.19
N ALA A 107 -17.10 3.79 4.69
CA ALA A 107 -16.82 2.62 5.53
C ALA A 107 -15.74 2.92 6.58
N THR A 108 -14.68 3.62 6.18
CA THR A 108 -13.62 4.06 7.09
C THR A 108 -14.13 5.00 8.16
N ALA A 109 -14.91 6.02 7.79
CA ALA A 109 -15.53 6.91 8.76
C ALA A 109 -16.39 6.14 9.78
N ILE A 110 -17.15 5.14 9.32
CA ILE A 110 -18.00 4.31 10.19
C ILE A 110 -17.15 3.54 11.22
N TYR A 111 -16.15 2.74 10.79
CA TYR A 111 -15.39 1.92 11.73
C TYR A 111 -14.39 2.74 12.57
N TYR A 112 -13.82 3.81 12.01
CA TYR A 112 -12.77 4.59 12.68
C TYR A 112 -13.34 5.53 13.74
N LEU A 113 -14.50 6.14 13.48
CA LEU A 113 -15.14 7.05 14.43
C LEU A 113 -16.03 6.32 15.44
N SER A 114 -16.42 5.08 15.17
CA SER A 114 -17.24 4.28 16.09
C SER A 114 -16.44 3.84 17.31
N THR A 115 -16.93 4.19 18.50
CA THR A 115 -16.36 3.74 19.78
C THR A 115 -16.44 2.23 19.93
N GLY A 116 -17.53 1.61 19.48
CA GLY A 116 -17.74 0.16 19.56
C GLY A 116 -16.81 -0.66 18.66
N PHE A 117 -16.20 -0.04 17.64
CA PHE A 117 -15.24 -0.73 16.76
C PHE A 117 -13.80 -0.60 17.24
N LYS A 118 -13.47 0.34 18.13
CA LYS A 118 -12.08 0.64 18.52
C LYS A 118 -11.29 -0.58 18.98
N GLU A 119 -11.89 -1.43 19.81
CA GLU A 119 -11.26 -2.66 20.32
C GLU A 119 -11.04 -3.72 19.23
N TRP A 120 -11.86 -3.69 18.18
CA TRP A 120 -11.81 -4.63 17.06
C TRP A 120 -10.90 -4.18 15.91
N LEU A 121 -10.51 -2.89 15.87
CA LEU A 121 -9.71 -2.34 14.77
C LEU A 121 -8.40 -3.09 14.52
N PRO A 122 -7.57 -3.43 15.54
CA PRO A 122 -6.38 -4.25 15.35
C PRO A 122 -6.64 -5.56 14.58
N TYR A 123 -7.67 -6.30 14.99
CA TYR A 123 -8.03 -7.58 14.39
C TYR A 123 -8.57 -7.41 12.98
N PHE A 124 -9.37 -6.37 12.76
CA PHE A 124 -9.88 -6.01 11.45
C PHE A 124 -8.74 -5.67 10.47
N TYR A 125 -7.79 -4.82 10.87
CA TYR A 125 -6.64 -4.47 10.05
C TYR A 125 -5.76 -5.70 9.76
N MET A 126 -5.54 -6.55 10.75
CA MET A 126 -4.77 -7.79 10.55
C MET A 126 -5.48 -8.76 9.60
N LEU A 127 -6.80 -8.91 9.72
CA LEU A 127 -7.60 -9.72 8.80
C LEU A 127 -7.49 -9.19 7.37
N MET A 128 -7.69 -7.89 7.19
CA MET A 128 -7.62 -7.24 5.88
C MET A 128 -6.22 -7.38 5.25
N TRP A 129 -5.18 -7.22 6.06
CA TRP A 129 -3.81 -7.44 5.61
C TRP A 129 -3.52 -8.91 5.25
N SER A 130 -4.10 -9.86 5.99
CA SER A 130 -3.98 -11.29 5.70
C SER A 130 -4.62 -11.64 4.36
N LEU A 131 -5.83 -11.11 4.10
CA LEU A 131 -6.52 -11.27 2.81
C LEU A 131 -5.71 -10.66 1.66
N TYR A 132 -5.16 -9.47 1.87
CA TYR A 132 -4.27 -8.83 0.89
C TYR A 132 -3.03 -9.69 0.60
N THR A 133 -2.42 -10.26 1.63
CA THR A 133 -1.24 -11.13 1.50
C THR A 133 -1.56 -12.39 0.70
N LEU A 134 -2.73 -13.00 0.91
CA LEU A 134 -3.19 -14.14 0.09
C LEU A 134 -3.31 -13.77 -1.39
N PHE A 135 -3.84 -12.58 -1.68
CA PHE A 135 -3.87 -12.08 -3.05
C PHE A 135 -2.45 -11.81 -3.60
N LEU A 136 -1.54 -11.28 -2.79
CA LEU A 136 -0.14 -11.08 -3.20
C LEU A 136 0.55 -12.40 -3.54
N VAL A 137 0.29 -13.49 -2.82
CA VAL A 137 0.80 -14.83 -3.18
C VAL A 137 0.36 -15.22 -4.59
N TYR A 138 -0.91 -15.01 -4.92
CA TYR A 138 -1.40 -15.22 -6.28
C TYR A 138 -0.74 -14.28 -7.30
N PHE A 139 -0.56 -13.01 -6.98
CA PHE A 139 0.11 -12.04 -7.85
C PHE A 139 1.58 -12.42 -8.10
N ILE A 140 2.29 -12.88 -7.08
CA ILE A 140 3.65 -13.41 -7.14
C ILE A 140 3.70 -14.64 -8.05
N TRP A 141 2.77 -15.57 -7.87
CA TRP A 141 2.65 -16.74 -8.76
C TRP A 141 2.46 -16.33 -10.22
N ARG A 142 1.65 -15.29 -10.49
CA ARG A 142 1.49 -14.74 -11.85
C ARG A 142 2.78 -14.16 -12.42
N LEU A 143 3.60 -13.48 -11.61
CA LEU A 143 4.91 -12.98 -12.02
C LEU A 143 5.87 -14.12 -12.38
N VAL A 144 5.95 -15.15 -11.54
CA VAL A 144 6.76 -16.35 -11.80
C VAL A 144 6.35 -17.00 -13.12
N ARG A 145 5.04 -17.13 -13.38
CA ARG A 145 4.53 -17.75 -14.61
C ARG A 145 4.89 -17.02 -15.90
N VAL A 146 5.21 -15.73 -15.84
CA VAL A 146 5.65 -14.95 -17.01
C VAL A 146 7.16 -14.74 -17.03
N GLY A 147 7.92 -15.43 -16.17
CA GLY A 147 9.38 -15.34 -16.10
C GLY A 147 9.92 -14.16 -15.31
N GLU A 148 9.08 -13.34 -14.68
CA GLU A 148 9.46 -12.12 -13.95
C GLU A 148 9.86 -12.44 -12.50
N THR A 149 10.85 -13.34 -12.33
CA THR A 149 11.26 -13.88 -11.03
C THR A 149 11.85 -12.84 -10.09
N GLY A 150 12.58 -11.84 -10.63
CA GLY A 150 13.10 -10.73 -9.84
C GLY A 150 11.99 -9.91 -9.19
N HIS A 151 10.94 -9.56 -9.96
CA HIS A 151 9.78 -8.88 -9.41
C HIS A 151 8.95 -9.78 -8.50
N ALA A 152 8.88 -11.08 -8.76
CA ALA A 152 8.22 -12.03 -7.86
C ALA A 152 8.90 -12.06 -6.48
N LEU A 153 10.23 -12.21 -6.43
CA LEU A 153 10.99 -12.23 -5.18
C LEU A 153 10.89 -10.90 -4.44
N ALA A 154 11.07 -9.77 -5.14
CA ALA A 154 10.94 -8.45 -4.53
C ALA A 154 9.53 -8.22 -3.96
N THR A 155 8.48 -8.67 -4.65
CA THR A 155 7.10 -8.57 -4.14
C THR A 155 6.88 -9.48 -2.93
N LEU A 156 7.49 -10.67 -2.89
CA LEU A 156 7.46 -11.56 -1.73
C LEU A 156 8.11 -10.91 -0.51
N LEU A 157 9.30 -10.32 -0.67
CA LEU A 157 10.01 -9.62 0.41
C LEU A 157 9.19 -8.43 0.94
N GLY A 158 8.62 -7.63 0.04
CA GLY A 158 7.74 -6.52 0.41
C GLY A 158 6.48 -6.97 1.15
N GLY A 159 5.82 -8.04 0.67
CA GLY A 159 4.64 -8.62 1.31
C GLY A 159 4.94 -9.20 2.70
N ALA A 160 6.06 -9.90 2.85
CA ALA A 160 6.51 -10.45 4.14
C ALA A 160 6.88 -9.36 5.14
N ALA A 161 7.58 -8.32 4.70
CA ALA A 161 7.87 -7.14 5.51
C ALA A 161 6.58 -6.45 5.94
N GLY A 162 5.64 -6.23 5.01
CA GLY A 162 4.36 -5.61 5.32
C GLY A 162 3.51 -6.42 6.30
N LEU A 163 3.49 -7.75 6.17
CA LEU A 163 2.83 -8.64 7.15
C LEU A 163 3.48 -8.55 8.53
N THR A 164 4.81 -8.46 8.57
CA THR A 164 5.54 -8.23 9.82
C THR A 164 5.15 -6.89 10.44
N ILE A 165 5.06 -5.82 9.65
CA ILE A 165 4.60 -4.51 10.13
C ILE A 165 3.18 -4.58 10.66
N ALA A 166 2.25 -5.22 9.95
CA ALA A 166 0.85 -5.35 10.39
C ALA A 166 0.73 -6.07 11.74
N LEU A 167 1.51 -7.15 11.96
CA LEU A 167 1.58 -7.85 13.24
C LEU A 167 2.19 -6.99 14.35
N ARG A 168 3.27 -6.26 14.04
CA ARG A 168 4.00 -5.42 15.00
C ARG A 168 3.24 -4.15 15.38
N TYR A 169 2.37 -3.65 14.50
CA TYR A 169 1.62 -2.41 14.69
C TYR A 169 0.80 -2.48 15.98
N ASP A 170 -0.03 -3.51 16.11
CA ASP A 170 -1.04 -3.57 17.17
C ASP A 170 -0.86 -4.74 18.16
N PHE A 171 -0.14 -5.81 17.80
CA PHE A 171 -0.07 -7.03 18.63
C PHE A 171 1.28 -7.26 19.29
N PHE A 172 2.37 -6.91 18.62
CA PHE A 172 3.72 -7.26 19.07
C PHE A 172 4.65 -6.05 19.05
N PRO A 173 4.47 -5.08 19.97
CA PRO A 173 5.32 -3.88 20.02
C PRO A 173 6.80 -4.26 20.13
N ILE A 174 7.67 -3.44 19.53
CA ILE A 174 9.13 -3.65 19.59
C ILE A 174 9.61 -3.30 21.01
N PRO A 175 10.27 -4.23 21.73
CA PRO A 175 10.80 -3.93 23.06
C PRO A 175 11.82 -2.78 23.01
N GLY A 176 11.64 -1.77 23.86
CA GLY A 176 12.50 -0.59 23.92
C GLY A 176 12.21 0.50 22.89
N ASP A 177 11.14 0.38 22.09
CA ASP A 177 10.69 1.40 21.14
C ASP A 177 9.45 2.15 21.66
N ASP A 178 9.59 2.80 22.81
CA ASP A 178 8.47 3.45 23.51
C ASP A 178 7.88 4.62 22.70
N THR A 179 8.72 5.31 21.92
CA THR A 179 8.32 6.41 21.03
C THR A 179 7.81 5.94 19.67
N LYS A 180 7.86 4.63 19.38
CA LYS A 180 7.48 4.00 18.10
C LYS A 180 8.33 4.44 16.90
N MET A 181 9.45 5.12 17.10
CA MET A 181 10.23 5.68 15.99
C MET A 181 10.97 4.58 15.20
N ILE A 182 11.38 3.49 15.84
CA ILE A 182 11.93 2.32 15.13
C ILE A 182 10.83 1.70 14.26
N PHE A 183 9.67 1.46 14.87
CA PHE A 183 8.51 0.91 14.19
C PHE A 183 8.10 1.76 12.99
N MET A 184 7.96 3.08 13.17
CA MET A 184 7.58 4.02 12.11
C MET A 184 8.60 4.03 10.97
N THR A 185 9.89 4.01 11.29
CA THR A 185 10.95 3.91 10.27
C THR A 185 10.79 2.66 9.41
N CYS A 186 10.65 1.50 10.05
CA CYS A 186 10.46 0.23 9.34
C CYS A 186 9.16 0.20 8.53
N ALA A 187 8.07 0.74 9.09
CA ALA A 187 6.78 0.83 8.41
C ALA A 187 6.86 1.71 7.16
N PHE A 188 7.40 2.92 7.27
CA PHE A 188 7.51 3.86 6.15
C PHE A 188 8.43 3.33 5.04
N LEU A 189 9.55 2.71 5.39
CA LEU A 189 10.44 2.06 4.41
C LEU A 189 9.74 0.90 3.70
N THR A 190 9.03 0.06 4.44
CA THR A 190 8.28 -1.09 3.90
C THR A 190 7.21 -0.64 2.91
N TRP A 191 6.45 0.39 3.28
CA TRP A 191 5.42 0.96 2.42
C TRP A 191 6.00 1.64 1.18
N SER A 192 7.08 2.42 1.34
CA SER A 192 7.79 3.04 0.21
C SER A 192 8.26 1.98 -0.79
N TYR A 193 8.94 0.95 -0.28
CA TYR A 193 9.40 -0.18 -1.08
C TYR A 193 8.26 -0.88 -1.80
N SER A 194 7.16 -1.17 -1.09
CA SER A 194 6.01 -1.90 -1.64
C SER A 194 5.33 -1.11 -2.76
N ILE A 195 5.15 0.21 -2.61
CA ILE A 195 4.56 1.07 -3.64
C ILE A 195 5.42 1.05 -4.92
N VAL A 196 6.72 1.29 -4.77
CA VAL A 196 7.69 1.28 -5.87
C VAL A 196 7.68 -0.08 -6.57
N GLN A 197 7.80 -1.14 -5.80
CA GLN A 197 7.89 -2.51 -6.31
C GLN A 197 6.60 -2.94 -7.00
N LEU A 198 5.42 -2.62 -6.45
CA LEU A 198 4.14 -2.89 -7.09
C LEU A 198 3.99 -2.15 -8.42
N PHE A 199 4.50 -0.92 -8.54
CA PHE A 199 4.48 -0.19 -9.80
C PHE A 199 5.27 -0.88 -10.92
N TYR A 200 6.47 -1.38 -10.59
CA TYR A 200 7.30 -2.09 -11.55
C TYR A 200 6.77 -3.49 -11.85
N ALA A 201 6.35 -4.24 -10.83
CA ALA A 201 5.75 -5.57 -10.99
C ALA A 201 4.45 -5.53 -11.80
N TYR A 202 3.60 -4.52 -11.56
CA TYR A 202 2.42 -4.27 -12.39
C TYR A 202 2.82 -4.03 -13.85
N GLY A 203 3.85 -3.20 -14.08
CA GLY A 203 4.36 -2.91 -15.41
C GLY A 203 4.90 -4.16 -16.11
N ALA A 204 5.56 -5.05 -15.38
CA ALA A 204 6.07 -6.32 -15.88
C ALA A 204 4.94 -7.23 -16.39
N LEU A 205 3.91 -7.44 -15.58
CA LEU A 205 2.71 -8.17 -16.01
C LEU A 205 1.98 -7.47 -17.16
N GLN A 206 1.95 -6.13 -17.18
CA GLN A 206 1.32 -5.40 -18.27
C GLN A 206 2.07 -5.59 -19.60
N ARG A 207 3.41 -5.66 -19.58
CA ARG A 207 4.23 -5.90 -20.77
C ARG A 207 4.10 -7.33 -21.28
N SER A 208 4.15 -8.33 -20.40
CA SER A 208 4.06 -9.75 -20.81
C SER A 208 2.74 -10.08 -21.50
N ARG A 209 1.67 -9.32 -21.23
CA ARG A 209 0.37 -9.46 -21.89
C ARG A 209 0.28 -8.83 -23.28
N LYS A 210 1.19 -7.91 -23.61
CA LYS A 210 1.25 -7.26 -24.94
C LYS A 210 2.10 -8.06 -25.93
N VAL A 211 2.93 -8.98 -25.44
CA VAL A 211 3.70 -9.91 -26.29
C VAL A 211 2.77 -11.05 -26.69
N PRO A 212 2.48 -11.28 -28.00
CA PRO A 212 1.66 -12.40 -28.42
C PRO A 212 2.35 -13.73 -28.07
N SER A 213 1.60 -14.67 -27.48
CA SER A 213 2.07 -16.02 -27.11
C SER A 213 2.64 -16.84 -28.29
N ASN A 214 2.47 -16.39 -29.54
CA ASN A 214 2.98 -17.06 -30.73
C ASN A 214 4.49 -16.87 -30.98
N ALA A 215 5.18 -16.00 -30.24
CA ALA A 215 6.62 -15.78 -30.42
C ALA A 215 7.51 -16.77 -29.62
N ILE A 216 6.92 -17.61 -28.76
CA ILE A 216 7.67 -18.47 -27.82
C ILE A 216 7.72 -19.94 -28.30
N LEU A 217 6.95 -20.32 -29.33
CA LEU A 217 6.81 -21.72 -29.76
C LEU A 217 7.59 -22.13 -31.03
N HIS A 218 8.56 -21.34 -31.49
CA HIS A 218 9.48 -21.80 -32.53
C HIS A 218 10.93 -21.42 -32.20
N PRO A 219 11.71 -22.31 -31.58
CA PRO A 219 13.11 -22.43 -31.92
C PRO A 219 13.22 -23.11 -33.29
N LEU A 220 13.93 -22.46 -34.21
CA LEU A 220 14.46 -23.05 -35.44
C LEU A 220 15.38 -24.23 -35.13
#